data_AF-A0A6N2CLI0-F1
#
_entry.id   AF-A0A6N2CLI0-F1
#
_cell.length_a   1.000
_cell.length_b   1.000
_cell.length_c   1.000
_cell.angle_alpha   90.00
_cell.angle_beta   90.00
_cell.angle_gamma   90.00
#
_symmetry.space_group_name_H-M   'P 1'
#
loop_
_entity.id
_entity.type
_entity.pdbx_description
1 polymer ?
#
loop_
_entity_poly.entity_id
_entity_poly.type
_entity_poly.pdbx_seq_one_letter_code
_entity_poly.pdbx_strand_id
1 'polypeptide(L)' 'RRRDRIKLLYWDGTGFWVLAKRLEKGTFWWPSPADAGDKEIEMKPEALSMLLNGIDLKAGSFRPWFCR' A
#
# COMPACT_ATOMS: atom_id res chain seq x y z
N ARG A 1 -8.77 12.14 -2.71
CA ARG A 1 -8.92 11.04 -1.72
C ARG A 1 -7.60 10.93 -0.93
N ARG A 2 -7.60 11.01 0.41
CA ARG A 2 -6.41 11.30 1.26
C ARG A 2 -5.27 10.25 1.30
N ARG A 3 -5.41 9.05 0.69
CA ARG A 3 -4.39 7.97 0.67
C ARG A 3 -3.77 7.64 2.04
N ASP A 4 -4.49 7.91 3.12
CA ASP A 4 -4.11 7.69 4.51
C ASP A 4 -4.54 6.30 5.02
N ARG A 5 -5.23 5.52 4.16
CA ARG A 5 -5.85 4.25 4.50
C ARG A 5 -5.58 3.21 3.42
N ILE A 6 -5.26 2.00 3.84
CA ILE A 6 -5.21 0.80 3.00
C ILE A 6 -6.18 -0.23 3.58
N LYS A 7 -6.88 -0.92 2.68
CA LYS A 7 -7.68 -2.11 2.98
C LYS A 7 -7.14 -3.26 2.16
N LEU A 8 -6.94 -4.41 2.80
CA LEU A 8 -6.55 -5.65 2.15
C LEU A 8 -7.63 -6.69 2.39
N LEU A 9 -7.91 -7.47 1.36
CA LEU A 9 -8.69 -8.70 1.44
C LEU A 9 -7.73 -9.86 1.23
N TYR A 10 -7.61 -10.73 2.21
CA TYR A 10 -6.71 -11.88 2.18
C TYR A 10 -7.52 -13.18 2.30
N TRP A 11 -7.26 -14.15 1.43
CA TRP A 11 -7.89 -15.47 1.48
C TRP A 11 -6.90 -16.48 2.06
N ASP A 12 -7.28 -17.17 3.13
CA ASP A 12 -6.41 -18.14 3.82
C ASP A 12 -6.63 -19.60 3.37
N GLY A 13 -7.53 -19.83 2.41
CA GLY A 13 -7.97 -21.16 1.99
C GLY A 13 -9.35 -21.57 2.53
N THR A 14 -9.78 -20.98 3.66
CA THR A 14 -11.04 -21.30 4.34
C THR A 14 -11.99 -20.11 4.42
N GLY A 15 -11.45 -18.89 4.45
CA GLY A 15 -12.20 -17.67 4.64
C GLY A 15 -11.45 -16.42 4.22
N PHE A 16 -12.18 -15.30 4.20
CA PHE A 16 -11.63 -13.98 3.90
C PHE A 16 -11.29 -13.22 5.18
N TRP A 17 -10.10 -12.66 5.21
CA TRP A 17 -9.64 -11.70 6.19
C TRP A 17 -9.71 -10.29 5.61
N VAL A 18 -10.30 -9.36 6.36
CA VAL A 18 -10.29 -7.94 6.01
C VAL A 18 -9.33 -7.23 6.95
N LEU A 19 -8.22 -6.73 6.39
CA LEU A 19 -7.25 -5.95 7.12
C LEU A 19 -7.39 -4.48 6.73
N ALA A 20 -7.36 -3.58 7.70
CA ALA A 20 -7.40 -2.15 7.44
C ALA A 20 -6.34 -1.43 8.28
N LYS A 21 -5.49 -0.64 7.61
CA LYS A 21 -4.49 0.22 8.27
C LYS A 21 -4.80 1.67 7.94
N ARG A 22 -4.88 2.51 8.98
CA ARG A 22 -4.99 3.97 8.86
C ARG A 22 -3.76 4.62 9.46
N LEU A 23 -3.16 5.55 8.74
CA LEU A 23 -2.08 6.38 9.24
C LEU A 23 -2.67 7.57 10.01
N GLU A 24 -2.08 7.88 11.16
CA GLU A 24 -2.42 9.10 11.92
C GLU A 24 -1.89 10.36 11.23
N LYS A 25 -0.73 10.25 10.57
CA LYS A 25 -0.08 11.32 9.81
C LYS A 25 0.53 10.75 8.54
N GLY A 26 0.45 11.50 7.44
CA GLY A 26 1.05 11.13 6.15
C GLY A 26 0.16 10.29 5.25
N THR A 27 0.74 9.78 4.17
CA THR A 27 0.01 9.06 3.11
C THR A 27 0.84 7.89 2.59
N PHE A 28 0.18 6.78 2.29
CA PHE A 28 0.80 5.69 1.54
C PHE A 28 1.20 6.13 0.14
N TRP A 29 2.25 5.50 -0.39
CA TRP A 29 2.49 5.54 -1.81
C TRP A 29 1.42 4.70 -2.51
N TRP A 30 0.90 5.23 -3.62
CA TRP A 30 0.01 4.48 -4.49
C TRP A 30 0.31 4.89 -5.94
N PRO A 31 0.45 3.92 -6.86
CA PRO A 31 0.74 4.20 -8.25
C PRO A 31 -0.37 5.07 -8.86
N SER A 32 0.01 5.96 -9.77
CA SER A 32 -0.94 6.82 -10.45
C SER A 32 -1.83 5.99 -11.38
N PRO A 33 -3.12 6.32 -11.55
CA PRO A 33 -3.96 5.72 -12.58
C PRO A 33 -3.41 5.85 -14.01
N ALA A 34 -2.55 6.84 -14.25
CA ALA A 34 -1.85 7.01 -15.53
C ALA A 34 -0.67 6.03 -15.71
N ASP A 35 -0.07 5.57 -14.60
CA ASP A 35 1.04 4.60 -14.59
C ASP A 35 0.52 3.15 -14.55
N ALA A 36 -0.68 2.94 -14.00
CA ALA A 36 -1.35 1.66 -13.85
C ALA A 36 -2.49 1.55 -14.86
N GLY A 37 -2.16 1.21 -16.10
CA GLY A 37 -3.15 0.86 -17.12
C GLY A 37 -4.19 -0.09 -16.53
N ASP A 38 -5.44 0.34 -16.57
CA ASP A 38 -6.64 -0.31 -16.03
C ASP A 38 -6.48 -1.21 -14.79
N LYS A 39 -6.63 -0.54 -13.63
CA LYS A 39 -7.25 -0.99 -12.36
C LYS A 39 -6.58 -2.10 -11.54
N GLU A 40 -5.73 -2.94 -12.11
CA GLU A 40 -5.11 -4.05 -11.39
C GLU A 40 -3.59 -4.01 -11.49
N ILE A 41 -2.93 -4.20 -10.35
CA ILE A 41 -1.47 -4.17 -10.25
C ILE A 41 -1.06 -5.43 -9.54
N GLU A 42 -0.42 -6.32 -10.28
CA GLU A 42 0.25 -7.46 -9.68
C GLU A 42 1.49 -6.96 -8.93
N MET A 43 1.60 -7.36 -7.66
CA MET A 43 2.68 -6.91 -6.79
C MET A 43 3.25 -8.12 -6.05
N LYS A 44 4.58 -8.21 -6.03
CA LYS A 44 5.27 -9.22 -5.23
C LYS A 44 5.05 -8.97 -3.73
N PRO A 45 5.06 -10.01 -2.87
CA PRO A 45 4.87 -9.86 -1.42
C PRO A 45 5.84 -8.86 -0.78
N GLU A 46 7.07 -8.78 -1.30
CA GLU A 46 8.10 -7.85 -0.81
C GLU A 46 7.71 -6.40 -1.11
N ALA A 47 7.20 -6.14 -2.31
CA ALA A 47 6.72 -4.81 -2.71
C ALA A 47 5.50 -4.39 -1.89
N LEU A 48 4.61 -5.33 -1.54
CA LEU A 48 3.50 -5.06 -0.62
C LEU A 48 4.03 -4.70 0.77
N SER A 49 5.00 -5.46 1.30
CA SER A 49 5.63 -5.17 2.59
C SER A 49 6.29 -3.78 2.59
N MET A 50 7.04 -3.45 1.54
CA MET A 50 7.65 -2.13 1.37
C MET A 50 6.60 -1.02 1.38
N LEU A 51 5.49 -1.19 0.67
CA LEU A 51 4.39 -0.23 0.63
C LEU A 51 3.74 -0.05 2.01
N LEU A 52 3.49 -1.13 2.74
CA LEU A 52 2.91 -1.09 4.09
C LEU A 52 3.84 -0.48 5.14
N ASN A 53 5.14 -0.59 4.92
CA ASN A 53 6.22 0.05 5.68
C ASN A 53 6.58 1.44 5.15
N GLY A 54 5.81 2.01 4.22
CA GLY A 54 5.95 3.41 3.82
C GLY A 54 7.18 3.68 2.97
N ILE A 55 7.66 2.70 2.21
CA ILE A 55 8.67 2.91 1.18
C ILE A 55 7.97 3.30 -0.13
N ASP A 56 8.45 4.36 -0.77
CA ASP A 56 8.03 4.77 -2.10
C ASP A 56 8.66 3.82 -3.13
N LEU A 57 7.84 3.00 -3.78
CA LEU A 57 8.31 2.01 -4.75
C LEU A 57 8.84 2.64 -6.05
N LYS A 58 8.53 3.92 -6.33
CA LYS A 58 9.03 4.64 -7.52
C LYS A 58 10.35 5.34 -7.25
N ALA A 59 10.50 5.91 -6.05
CA ALA A 59 11.67 6.71 -5.68
C ALA A 59 12.70 5.96 -4.80
N GLY A 60 12.35 4.78 -4.26
CA GLY A 60 13.21 4.02 -3.35
C GLY A 60 13.45 4.71 -2.00
N SER A 61 12.61 5.68 -1.63
CA SER A 61 12.78 6.50 -0.42
C SER A 61 11.71 6.24 0.63
N PHE A 62 12.05 6.44 1.90
CA PHE A 62 11.08 6.34 2.99
C PHE A 62 10.15 7.55 3.01
N ARG A 63 8.87 7.30 3.27
CA ARG A 63 7.89 8.36 3.48
C ARG A 63 8.07 8.98 4.87
N PRO A 64 7.83 10.29 5.05
CA PRO A 64 8.09 10.99 6.31
C PRO A 64 7.35 10.46 7.54
N TRP A 65 6.26 9.71 7.35
CA TRP A 65 5.50 9.12 8.45
C TRP A 65 6.12 7.82 8.99
N PHE A 66 7.08 7.23 8.29
CA PHE A 66 7.77 6.02 8.72
C PHE A 66 8.96 6.32 9.66
N CYS A 67 9.70 7.41 9.45
CA CYS A 67 10.86 7.79 10.26
C CYS A 67 10.48 8.45 11.60
N ARG A 68 9.33 8.11 12.18
CA ARG A 68 8.82 8.69 13.42
C ARG A 68 8.64 7.62 14.47
#